data_AF-A0A9R1MZ98-F1
#
_entry.id   AF-A0A9R1MZ98-F1
#
_cell.length_a   1.000
_cell.length_b   1.000
_cell.length_c   1.000
_cell.angle_alpha   90.00
_cell.angle_beta   90.00
_cell.angle_gamma   90.00
#
_symmetry.space_group_name_H-M   'P 1'
#
loop_
_entity.id
_entity.type
_entity.pdbx_description
1 polymer ?
#
loop_
_entity_poly.entity_id
_entity_poly.type
_entity_poly.pdbx_seq_one_letter_code
_entity_poly.pdbx_strand_id
1 'polypeptide(L)'
;MSSPGISSNLSSASAMPGEVNGVGIVEHASEFYLPEDTCTGLEYCSKHHCTGHGLVPARQVAWGGGSTGRQFLGCPLDLPEECHWLVWVDPPPPTRVALAFENMHAEIERMWIKSHQLQKRNLELAKKRTLKKKLKERDEMLRVWILLFGITLLCVVVVAISVSSQI
;
A
#
# COMPACT_ATOMS: atom_id res chain seq x y z
N MET A 1 -46.82 -46.10 -0.88
CA MET A 1 -45.80 -47.13 -0.65
C MET A 1 -45.29 -47.62 -1.99
N SER A 2 -43.98 -47.87 -2.06
CA SER A 2 -43.26 -48.57 -3.14
C SER A 2 -42.73 -47.73 -4.30
N SER A 3 -41.53 -47.17 -4.11
CA SER A 3 -40.57 -46.85 -5.16
C SER A 3 -39.68 -48.08 -5.45
N PRO A 4 -39.33 -48.35 -6.71
CA PRO A 4 -38.07 -49.02 -7.08
C PRO A 4 -37.13 -47.96 -7.70
N GLY A 5 -35.81 -48.06 -7.69
CA GLY A 5 -34.85 -49.07 -7.28
C GLY A 5 -33.49 -48.48 -7.65
N ILE A 6 -32.55 -48.54 -6.72
CA ILE A 6 -31.18 -48.03 -6.86
C ILE A 6 -30.40 -48.94 -7.81
N SER A 7 -29.73 -48.37 -8.82
CA SER A 7 -28.60 -49.02 -9.49
C SER A 7 -27.39 -48.09 -9.45
N SER A 8 -26.56 -48.36 -8.46
CA SER A 8 -25.19 -47.88 -8.32
C SER A 8 -24.29 -48.60 -9.33
N ASN A 9 -23.73 -47.88 -10.30
CA ASN A 9 -22.57 -48.34 -11.04
C ASN A 9 -21.32 -47.71 -10.45
N LEU A 10 -20.73 -48.47 -9.52
CA LEU A 10 -19.39 -48.31 -9.02
C LEU A 10 -18.43 -48.81 -10.12
N SER A 11 -17.66 -47.92 -10.73
CA SER A 11 -16.53 -48.32 -11.60
C SER A 11 -15.25 -47.91 -10.91
N SER A 12 -14.61 -48.91 -10.33
CA SER A 12 -13.32 -48.88 -9.66
C SER A 12 -12.22 -48.40 -10.59
N ALA A 13 -11.44 -47.41 -10.17
CA ALA A 13 -10.11 -47.17 -10.69
C ALA A 13 -9.11 -47.29 -9.51
N SER A 14 -8.35 -48.36 -9.54
CA SER A 14 -7.25 -48.66 -8.62
C SER A 14 -6.13 -47.63 -8.75
N ALA A 15 -5.65 -47.11 -7.62
CA ALA A 15 -4.32 -46.50 -7.53
C ALA A 15 -3.67 -46.86 -6.18
N MET A 16 -2.42 -47.30 -6.28
CA MET A 16 -1.54 -47.84 -5.24
C MET A 16 -1.24 -46.83 -4.10
N PRO A 17 -0.77 -47.28 -2.91
CA PRO A 17 -0.42 -46.39 -1.83
C PRO A 17 0.95 -45.76 -2.10
N GLY A 18 0.95 -44.61 -2.77
CA GLY A 18 2.10 -43.71 -2.84
C GLY A 18 1.99 -42.66 -1.74
N GLU A 19 3.04 -42.55 -0.94
CA GLU A 19 3.26 -41.54 0.10
C GLU A 19 3.01 -40.12 -0.45
N VAL A 20 1.88 -39.52 -0.08
CA VAL A 20 1.48 -38.17 -0.51
C VAL A 20 2.14 -37.14 0.39
N ASN A 21 3.31 -36.65 -0.03
CA ASN A 21 3.87 -35.40 0.50
C ASN A 21 2.95 -34.25 0.07
N GLY A 22 2.23 -33.68 1.04
CA GLY A 22 1.14 -32.71 0.85
C GLY A 22 1.54 -31.36 0.29
N VAL A 23 2.02 -31.32 -0.96
CA VAL A 23 2.19 -30.11 -1.77
C VAL A 23 1.60 -30.38 -3.15
N GLY A 24 0.28 -30.41 -3.23
CA GLY A 24 -0.46 -30.29 -4.48
C GLY A 24 -1.27 -29.02 -4.43
N ILE A 25 -1.10 -28.12 -5.39
CA ILE A 25 -2.10 -27.10 -5.66
C ILE A 25 -3.35 -27.88 -6.06
N VAL A 26 -4.38 -27.84 -5.20
CA VAL A 26 -5.70 -28.34 -5.58
C VAL A 26 -6.20 -27.37 -6.64
N GLU A 27 -6.02 -27.71 -7.92
CA GLU A 27 -6.75 -27.07 -9.00
C GLU A 27 -8.22 -27.40 -8.78
N HIS A 28 -8.92 -26.50 -8.09
CA HIS A 28 -10.36 -26.52 -8.05
C HIS A 28 -10.83 -26.05 -9.43
N ALA A 29 -10.91 -26.99 -10.39
CA ALA A 29 -11.62 -26.78 -11.63
C ALA A 29 -13.11 -26.66 -11.31
N SER A 30 -13.53 -25.44 -10.98
CA SER A 30 -14.93 -25.09 -10.90
C SER A 30 -15.52 -25.22 -12.30
N GLU A 31 -16.73 -25.76 -12.43
CA GLU A 31 -17.48 -25.79 -13.70
C GLU A 31 -17.74 -24.38 -14.27
N PHE A 32 -17.42 -23.34 -13.49
CA PHE A 32 -17.49 -21.93 -13.84
C PHE A 32 -16.14 -21.33 -14.27
N TYR A 33 -15.06 -22.12 -14.34
CA TYR A 33 -13.75 -21.66 -14.81
C TYR A 33 -13.67 -21.78 -16.33
N LEU A 34 -13.87 -20.66 -17.02
CA LEU A 34 -13.55 -20.52 -18.44
C LEU A 34 -12.15 -19.90 -18.54
N PRO A 35 -11.17 -20.55 -19.20
CA PRO A 35 -9.87 -19.96 -19.44
C PRO A 35 -10.02 -18.99 -20.63
N GLU A 36 -10.42 -17.75 -20.35
CA GLU A 36 -10.38 -16.67 -21.34
C GLU A 36 -9.58 -15.47 -20.82
N ASP A 37 -8.64 -15.02 -21.66
CA ASP A 37 -7.61 -14.01 -21.40
C ASP A 37 -8.14 -12.55 -21.27
N THR A 38 -9.40 -12.35 -20.89
CA THR A 38 -9.98 -11.02 -20.67
C THR A 38 -10.36 -10.83 -19.20
N CYS A 39 -9.33 -10.75 -18.35
CA CYS A 39 -9.44 -10.49 -16.91
C CYS A 39 -9.93 -9.05 -16.56
N THR A 40 -10.75 -8.44 -17.42
CA THR A 40 -11.53 -7.21 -17.20
C THR A 40 -12.71 -7.22 -18.18
N GLY A 41 -13.74 -8.00 -17.88
CA GLY A 41 -14.85 -8.24 -18.79
C GLY A 41 -16.21 -8.10 -18.11
N LEU A 42 -17.17 -7.55 -18.86
CA LEU A 42 -18.59 -7.75 -18.58
C LEU A 42 -18.88 -9.26 -18.66
N GLU A 43 -19.52 -9.80 -17.63
CA GLU A 43 -19.79 -11.24 -17.52
C GLU A 43 -21.09 -11.58 -18.27
N TYR A 44 -21.05 -11.51 -19.60
CA TYR A 44 -22.24 -11.73 -20.45
C TYR A 44 -22.88 -13.12 -20.30
N CYS A 45 -22.09 -14.12 -19.86
CA CYS A 45 -22.58 -15.47 -19.58
C CYS A 45 -23.30 -15.60 -18.22
N SER A 46 -23.26 -14.55 -17.38
CA SER A 46 -23.92 -14.53 -16.09
C SER A 46 -25.43 -14.36 -16.25
N LYS A 47 -26.21 -15.11 -15.45
CA LYS A 47 -27.65 -14.87 -15.30
C LYS A 47 -27.95 -13.71 -14.34
N HIS A 48 -26.92 -13.20 -13.66
CA HIS A 48 -27.07 -12.13 -12.69
C HIS A 48 -27.11 -10.77 -13.37
N HIS A 49 -27.81 -9.84 -12.73
CA HIS A 49 -27.83 -8.42 -13.08
C HIS A 49 -27.73 -7.62 -11.78
N CYS A 50 -27.07 -6.47 -11.83
CA CYS A 50 -26.99 -5.63 -10.64
C CYS A 50 -28.39 -5.10 -10.27
N THR A 51 -28.73 -5.10 -8.98
CA THR A 51 -30.10 -4.75 -8.54
C THR A 51 -30.43 -3.27 -8.68
N GLY A 52 -29.42 -2.40 -8.75
CA GLY A 52 -29.62 -0.96 -8.92
C GLY A 52 -29.96 -0.55 -10.36
N HIS A 53 -29.33 -1.18 -11.35
CA HIS A 53 -29.39 -0.72 -12.75
C HIS A 53 -29.87 -1.79 -13.74
N GLY A 54 -29.98 -3.05 -13.31
CA GLY A 54 -30.34 -4.16 -14.19
C GLY A 54 -29.28 -4.45 -15.27
N LEU A 55 -28.04 -4.01 -15.07
CA LEU A 55 -26.93 -4.20 -16.01
C LEU A 55 -26.25 -5.55 -15.79
N VAL A 56 -25.68 -6.09 -16.87
CA VAL A 56 -24.76 -7.25 -16.82
C VAL A 56 -23.59 -6.90 -15.91
N PRO A 57 -23.26 -7.73 -14.90
CA PRO A 57 -22.22 -7.41 -13.95
C PRO A 57 -20.83 -7.52 -14.55
N ALA A 58 -19.89 -6.79 -13.97
CA ALA A 58 -18.47 -6.93 -14.28
C ALA A 58 -17.82 -7.89 -13.28
N ARG A 59 -16.90 -8.72 -13.77
CA ARG A 59 -16.03 -9.52 -12.91
C ARG A 59 -14.93 -8.62 -12.34
N GLN A 60 -14.82 -8.60 -11.02
CA GLN A 60 -13.89 -7.77 -10.27
C GLN A 60 -13.11 -8.62 -9.27
N VAL A 61 -12.02 -8.05 -8.74
CA VAL A 61 -11.15 -8.68 -7.74
C VAL A 61 -11.12 -7.82 -6.49
N ALA A 62 -11.33 -8.44 -5.33
CA ALA A 62 -11.23 -7.73 -4.05
C ALA A 62 -9.77 -7.43 -3.69
N TRP A 63 -9.49 -6.19 -3.31
CA TRP A 63 -8.14 -5.74 -2.93
C TRP A 63 -7.94 -5.59 -1.42
N GLY A 64 -9.01 -5.72 -0.64
CA GLY A 64 -9.02 -5.41 0.79
C GLY A 64 -9.21 -6.63 1.69
N GLY A 65 -8.55 -6.59 2.85
CA GLY A 65 -8.76 -7.50 3.97
C GLY A 65 -8.53 -8.97 3.62
N GLY A 66 -9.23 -9.86 4.31
CA GLY A 66 -9.06 -11.31 4.22
C GLY A 66 -9.54 -11.92 2.91
N SER A 67 -10.28 -11.16 2.09
CA SER A 67 -10.75 -11.59 0.76
C SER A 67 -9.85 -11.09 -0.37
N THR A 68 -8.64 -10.61 -0.06
CA THR A 68 -7.69 -10.12 -1.08
C THR A 68 -7.45 -11.18 -2.16
N GLY A 69 -7.58 -10.78 -3.41
CA GLY A 69 -7.44 -11.63 -4.58
C GLY A 69 -8.68 -12.45 -4.96
N ARG A 70 -9.76 -12.40 -4.15
CA ARG A 70 -10.98 -13.15 -4.39
C ARG A 70 -11.86 -12.45 -5.43
N GLN A 71 -12.41 -13.20 -6.37
CA GLN A 71 -13.24 -12.65 -7.45
C GLN A 71 -14.71 -12.51 -7.05
N PHE A 72 -15.34 -11.44 -7.51
CA PHE A 72 -16.78 -11.19 -7.36
C PHE A 72 -17.38 -10.58 -8.62
N LEU A 73 -18.68 -10.73 -8.78
CA LEU A 73 -19.49 -9.99 -9.75
C LEU A 73 -20.02 -8.73 -9.06
N GLY A 74 -19.76 -7.58 -9.66
CA GLY A 74 -20.19 -6.28 -9.18
C GLY A 74 -20.91 -5.47 -10.26
N CYS A 75 -21.40 -4.29 -9.89
CA CYS A 75 -21.95 -3.33 -10.85
C CYS A 75 -20.84 -2.92 -11.84
N PRO A 76 -21.12 -2.80 -13.14
CA PRO A 76 -20.12 -2.40 -14.13
C PRO A 76 -19.86 -0.90 -14.19
N LEU A 77 -20.64 -0.09 -13.46
CA LEU A 77 -20.48 1.36 -13.39
C LEU A 77 -19.43 1.74 -12.34
N ASP A 78 -18.65 2.78 -12.62
CA ASP A 78 -17.70 3.35 -11.67
C ASP A 78 -18.39 4.25 -10.63
N LEU A 79 -17.69 4.51 -9.52
CA LEU A 79 -18.11 5.46 -8.49
C LEU A 79 -18.31 6.86 -9.08
N PRO A 80 -19.38 7.60 -8.70
CA PRO A 80 -20.35 7.29 -7.66
C PRO A 80 -21.63 6.58 -8.15
N GLU A 81 -21.72 6.24 -9.44
CA GLU A 81 -22.90 5.62 -10.04
C GLU A 81 -22.99 4.11 -9.74
N GLU A 82 -21.94 3.52 -9.19
CA GLU A 82 -21.90 2.13 -8.75
C GLU A 82 -22.97 1.81 -7.68
N CYS A 83 -23.78 0.76 -7.90
CA CYS A 83 -24.67 0.24 -6.86
C CYS A 83 -23.96 -0.83 -6.02
N HIS A 84 -24.38 -0.99 -4.75
CA HIS A 84 -23.78 -1.90 -3.76
C HIS A 84 -24.08 -3.40 -3.98
N TRP A 85 -24.56 -3.80 -5.15
CA TRP A 85 -24.83 -5.21 -5.45
C TRP A 85 -23.52 -5.95 -5.70
N LEU A 86 -23.34 -7.10 -5.03
CA LEU A 86 -22.15 -7.94 -5.15
C LEU A 86 -22.48 -9.42 -4.94
N VAL A 87 -21.86 -10.29 -5.73
CA VAL A 87 -21.90 -11.76 -5.55
C VAL A 87 -20.51 -12.35 -5.69
N TRP A 88 -20.06 -13.14 -4.72
CA TRP A 88 -18.75 -13.81 -4.78
C TRP A 88 -18.75 -14.95 -5.81
N VAL A 89 -17.71 -15.01 -6.64
CA VAL A 89 -17.49 -16.12 -7.58
C VAL A 89 -16.72 -17.24 -6.87
N ASP A 90 -15.59 -16.89 -6.27
CA ASP A 90 -14.74 -17.87 -5.60
C ASP A 90 -15.28 -18.20 -4.20
N PRO A 91 -15.04 -19.42 -3.67
CA PRO A 91 -15.35 -19.72 -2.28
C PRO A 91 -14.54 -18.84 -1.31
N PRO A 92 -14.99 -18.67 -0.06
CA PRO A 92 -14.23 -17.92 0.92
C PRO A 92 -12.87 -18.58 1.18
N PRO A 93 -11.79 -17.80 1.33
CA PRO A 93 -10.47 -18.36 1.57
C PRO A 93 -10.42 -19.05 2.94
N PRO A 94 -9.55 -20.07 3.12
CA PRO A 94 -9.33 -20.68 4.42
C PRO A 94 -8.94 -19.63 5.46
N THR A 95 -9.42 -19.78 6.70
CA THR A 95 -9.24 -18.79 7.78
C THR A 95 -7.79 -18.34 7.96
N ARG A 96 -6.83 -19.26 7.85
CA ARG A 96 -5.40 -18.94 7.99
C ARG A 96 -4.91 -18.00 6.88
N VAL A 97 -5.39 -18.19 5.66
CA VAL A 97 -5.03 -17.34 4.50
C VAL A 97 -5.68 -15.97 4.64
N ALA A 98 -6.97 -15.93 4.99
CA ALA A 98 -7.68 -14.67 5.24
C ALA A 98 -6.98 -13.84 6.33
N LEU A 99 -6.62 -14.47 7.46
CA LEU A 99 -5.90 -13.82 8.55
C LEU A 99 -4.52 -13.33 8.12
N ALA A 100 -3.80 -14.08 7.28
CA ALA A 100 -2.52 -13.66 6.75
C ALA A 100 -2.65 -12.38 5.90
N PHE A 101 -3.68 -12.28 5.06
CA PHE A 101 -3.95 -11.06 4.29
C PHE A 101 -4.32 -9.88 5.18
N GLU A 102 -5.19 -10.06 6.18
CA GLU A 102 -5.52 -9.01 7.15
C GLU A 102 -4.27 -8.49 7.87
N ASN A 103 -3.43 -9.40 8.37
CA ASN A 103 -2.19 -9.05 9.05
C ASN A 103 -1.22 -8.31 8.12
N MET A 104 -1.12 -8.73 6.85
CA MET A 104 -0.30 -8.07 5.85
C MET A 104 -0.79 -6.64 5.59
N HIS A 105 -2.08 -6.44 5.36
CA HIS A 105 -2.67 -5.12 5.16
C HIS A 105 -2.45 -4.21 6.37
N ALA A 106 -2.65 -4.72 7.58
CA ALA A 106 -2.41 -3.98 8.82
C ALA A 106 -0.93 -3.61 9.00
N GLU A 107 0.02 -4.46 8.59
CA GLU A 107 1.44 -4.10 8.62
C GLU A 107 1.78 -3.06 7.54
N ILE A 108 1.26 -3.20 6.32
CA ILE A 108 1.46 -2.23 5.24
C ILE A 108 0.96 -0.85 5.67
N GLU A 109 -0.23 -0.75 6.25
CA GLU A 109 -0.79 0.50 6.75
C GLU A 109 0.11 1.11 7.86
N ARG A 110 0.55 0.30 8.83
CA ARG A 110 1.48 0.74 9.88
C ARG A 110 2.81 1.22 9.31
N MET A 111 3.37 0.50 8.34
CA MET A 111 4.62 0.87 7.68
C MET A 111 4.48 2.18 6.89
N TRP A 112 3.35 2.37 6.19
CA TRP A 112 3.04 3.61 5.47
C TRP A 112 2.99 4.80 6.41
N ILE A 113 2.23 4.70 7.52
CA ILE A 113 2.13 5.75 8.54
C ILE A 113 3.52 6.08 9.12
N LYS A 114 4.28 5.05 9.49
CA LYS A 114 5.64 5.19 10.04
C LYS A 114 6.59 5.86 9.05
N SER A 115 6.53 5.47 7.77
CA SER A 115 7.34 6.05 6.70
C SER A 115 7.04 7.54 6.53
N HIS A 116 5.77 7.91 6.47
CA HIS A 116 5.36 9.30 6.38
C HIS A 116 5.87 10.15 7.56
N GLN A 117 5.77 9.62 8.79
CA GLN A 117 6.32 10.27 9.99
C GLN A 117 7.85 10.41 9.94
N LEU A 118 8.56 9.41 9.43
CA LEU A 118 10.02 9.45 9.25
C LEU A 118 10.42 10.48 8.21
N GLN A 119 9.72 10.56 7.08
CA GLN A 119 9.96 11.57 6.05
C GLN A 119 9.81 12.98 6.62
N LYS A 120 8.76 13.23 7.41
CA LYS A 120 8.56 14.53 8.09
C LYS A 120 9.72 14.88 9.03
N ARG A 121 10.14 13.94 9.89
CA ARG A 121 11.27 14.14 10.81
C ARG A 121 12.60 14.37 10.07
N ASN A 122 12.84 13.64 8.99
CA ASN A 122 14.04 13.80 8.17
C ASN A 122 14.10 15.19 7.54
N LEU A 123 12.96 15.70 7.03
CA LEU A 123 12.86 17.05 6.50
C LEU A 123 13.13 18.11 7.57
N GLU A 124 12.58 17.94 8.78
CA GLU A 124 12.81 18.85 9.91
C GLU A 124 14.29 18.88 10.34
N LEU A 125 14.92 17.70 10.43
CA LEU A 125 16.34 17.59 10.73
C LEU A 125 17.22 18.22 9.64
N ALA A 126 16.86 18.05 8.36
CA ALA A 126 17.55 18.70 7.25
C ALA A 126 17.46 20.24 7.36
N LYS A 127 16.26 20.79 7.61
CA LYS A 127 16.06 22.22 7.87
C LYS A 127 16.90 22.71 9.05
N LYS A 128 16.93 21.97 10.16
CA LYS A 128 17.73 22.30 11.35
C LYS A 128 19.22 22.31 11.07
N ARG A 129 19.75 21.36 10.29
CA ARG A 129 21.15 21.33 9.86
C ARG A 129 21.50 22.57 9.02
N THR A 130 20.63 22.93 8.08
CA THR A 130 20.82 24.14 7.25
C THR A 130 20.80 25.42 8.09
N LEU A 131 19.85 25.54 9.02
CA LEU A 131 19.79 26.69 9.94
C LEU A 131 21.05 26.77 10.82
N LYS A 132 21.52 25.65 11.34
CA LYS A 132 22.75 25.60 12.15
C LYS A 132 23.98 26.03 11.34
N LYS A 133 24.09 25.64 10.06
CA LYS A 133 25.15 26.11 9.16
C LYS A 133 25.08 27.63 8.97
N LYS A 134 23.90 28.17 8.66
CA LYS A 134 23.71 29.63 8.52
C LYS A 134 24.03 30.40 9.81
N LEU A 135 23.64 29.86 10.96
CA LEU A 135 23.96 30.46 12.26
C LEU A 135 25.48 30.46 12.53
N LYS A 136 26.17 29.36 12.22
CA LYS A 136 27.63 29.27 12.35
C LYS A 136 28.33 30.26 11.42
N GLU A 137 27.91 30.37 10.17
CA GLU A 137 28.43 31.35 9.21
C GLU A 137 28.23 32.79 9.69
N ARG A 138 27.03 33.10 10.23
CA ARG A 138 26.76 34.41 10.84
C ARG A 138 27.63 34.69 12.07
N ASP A 139 27.88 33.68 12.90
CA ASP A 139 28.75 33.80 14.08
C ASP A 139 30.21 34.04 13.68
N GLU A 140 30.71 33.32 12.68
CA GLU A 140 32.06 33.53 12.11
C GLU A 140 32.19 34.94 11.51
N MET A 141 31.18 35.38 10.74
CA MET A 141 31.13 36.76 10.22
C MET A 141 31.12 37.80 11.35
N LEU A 142 30.34 37.57 12.41
CA LEU A 142 30.30 38.48 13.56
C LEU A 142 31.66 38.58 14.25
N ARG A 143 32.38 37.45 14.43
CA ARG A 143 33.73 37.46 15.00
C ARG A 143 34.71 38.25 14.14
N VAL A 144 34.68 38.05 12.82
CA VAL A 144 35.53 38.83 11.90
C VAL A 144 35.21 40.32 11.98
N TRP A 145 33.92 40.68 11.99
CA TRP A 145 33.48 42.06 12.14
C TRP A 145 33.95 42.68 13.46
N ILE A 146 33.85 41.97 14.58
CA ILE A 146 34.34 42.43 15.89
C ILE A 146 35.85 42.69 15.84
N LEU A 147 36.64 41.81 15.22
CA LEU A 147 38.09 42.00 15.07
C LEU A 147 38.42 43.22 14.20
N LEU A 148 37.73 43.37 13.05
CA LEU A 148 37.94 44.52 12.15
C LEU A 148 37.57 45.84 12.82
N PHE A 149 36.44 45.90 13.53
CA PHE A 149 36.05 47.10 14.26
C PHE A 149 37.01 47.40 15.42
N GLY A 150 37.46 46.38 16.15
CA GLY A 150 38.43 46.53 17.23
C GLY A 150 39.77 47.09 16.73
N ILE A 151 40.29 46.56 15.62
CA ILE A 151 41.51 47.07 14.98
C ILE A 151 41.31 48.51 14.49
N THR A 152 40.18 48.80 13.84
CA THR A 152 39.87 50.15 13.35
C THR A 152 39.81 51.17 14.49
N LEU A 153 39.12 50.83 15.59
CA LEU A 153 39.07 51.66 16.79
C LEU A 153 40.45 51.89 17.39
N LEU A 154 41.28 50.85 17.48
CA LEU A 154 42.66 50.97 17.96
C LEU A 154 43.48 51.93 17.08
N CYS A 155 43.39 51.81 15.75
CA CYS A 155 44.07 52.70 14.81
C CYS A 155 43.65 54.16 15.02
N VAL A 156 42.34 54.43 15.16
CA VAL A 156 41.82 55.78 15.42
C VAL A 156 42.39 56.36 16.72
N VAL A 157 42.44 55.56 17.79
CA VAL A 157 43.01 55.98 19.08
C VAL A 157 44.50 56.30 18.96
N VAL A 158 45.29 55.45 18.30
CA VAL A 158 46.74 55.66 18.11
C VAL A 158 47.01 56.94 17.30
N VAL A 159 46.24 57.18 16.24
CA VAL A 159 46.34 58.40 15.42
C VAL A 159 45.99 59.63 16.26
N ALA A 160 44.90 59.58 17.04
CA ALA A 160 44.50 60.69 17.90
C ALA A 160 45.57 61.04 18.94
N ILE A 161 46.18 60.03 19.58
CA ILE A 161 47.29 60.22 20.52
C ILE A 161 48.49 60.85 19.82
N SER A 162 48.86 60.33 18.64
CA SER A 162 50.02 60.81 17.88
C SER A 162 49.85 62.27 17.42
N VAL A 163 48.64 62.68 17.03
CA VAL A 163 48.31 64.07 16.70
C VAL A 163 48.38 64.96 17.95
N SER A 164 47.86 64.47 19.07
CA SER A 164 47.89 65.21 20.34
C SER A 164 49.30 65.44 20.88
N SER A 165 50.25 64.55 20.54
CA SER A 165 51.67 64.71 20.91
C SER A 165 52.47 65.66 20.01
N GLN A 166 51.91 66.11 18.89
CA GLN A 166 52.55 67.08 17.97
C GLN A 166 52.09 68.53 18.19
N ILE A 167 51.11 68.75 19.08
CA ILE A 167 50.58 70.05 19.48
C ILE A 167 51.22 70.44 20.82
#